data_AF-A0AA95SSK4-F1
#
_entry.id   AF-A0AA95SSK4-F1
#
_cell.length_a   1.000
_cell.length_b   1.000
_cell.length_c   1.000
_cell.angle_alpha   90.00
_cell.angle_beta   90.00
_cell.angle_gamma   90.00
#
_symmetry.space_group_name_H-M   'P 1'
#
loop_
_entity.id
_entity.type
_entity.pdbx_description
1 polymer ?
#
loop_
_entity_poly.entity_id
_entity_poly.type
_entity_poly.pdbx_seq_one_letter_code
_entity_poly.pdbx_strand_id
1 'polypeptide(L)'
;MRIIISLVVVLGISLSSVVSASEEDFEVFSVKDQNGWPILVRYHRGTGAVWLAFKGRYKLVKENEDLPKSEYKVIEHNLQSHWRICRIDKKTGKTWFYNGSKWEAVAEET
;
A
#
# COMPACT_ATOMS: atom_id res chain seq x y z
N MET A 1 -14.93 60.30 26.88
CA MET A 1 -13.83 59.52 26.29
C MET A 1 -13.44 58.40 27.26
N ARG A 2 -13.82 57.16 26.95
CA ARG A 2 -13.34 55.92 27.60
C ARG A 2 -13.28 54.86 26.51
N ILE A 3 -12.07 54.46 26.14
CA ILE A 3 -11.78 53.44 25.13
C ILE A 3 -11.86 52.09 25.85
N ILE A 4 -12.75 51.19 25.40
CA ILE A 4 -12.79 49.80 25.86
C ILE A 4 -12.19 48.94 24.75
N ILE A 5 -11.00 48.42 24.99
CA ILE A 5 -10.36 47.37 24.19
C ILE A 5 -10.60 46.07 24.96
N SER A 6 -11.25 45.08 24.36
CA SER A 6 -11.20 43.67 24.79
C SER A 6 -11.70 42.80 23.64
N LEU A 7 -10.78 42.28 22.83
CA LEU A 7 -10.20 40.93 22.92
C LEU A 7 -11.05 39.91 22.15
N VAL A 8 -10.77 39.79 20.85
CA VAL A 8 -11.27 38.71 20.01
C VAL A 8 -10.39 37.49 20.26
N VAL A 9 -10.89 36.51 21.01
CA VAL A 9 -10.24 35.19 21.13
C VAL A 9 -10.62 34.39 19.88
N VAL A 10 -9.73 34.37 18.88
CA VAL A 10 -9.86 33.46 17.75
C VAL A 10 -9.46 32.08 18.26
N LEU A 11 -10.43 31.27 18.65
CA LEU A 11 -10.27 29.83 18.86
C LEU A 11 -9.94 29.21 17.50
N GLY A 12 -8.64 29.07 17.23
CA GLY A 12 -8.14 28.27 16.13
C GLY A 12 -8.52 26.81 16.36
N ILE A 13 -9.67 26.41 15.84
CA ILE A 13 -10.03 24.99 15.73
C ILE A 13 -9.09 24.43 14.67
N SER A 14 -7.96 23.86 15.11
CA SER A 14 -7.12 23.05 14.24
C SER A 14 -7.95 21.83 13.82
N LEU A 15 -8.47 21.87 12.60
CA LEU A 15 -9.17 20.75 12.00
C LEU A 15 -8.11 19.68 11.66
N SER A 16 -7.77 18.86 12.64
CA SER A 16 -6.96 17.66 12.40
C SER A 16 -7.81 16.75 11.53
N SER A 17 -7.51 16.68 10.23
CA SER A 17 -8.12 15.70 9.34
C SER A 17 -7.70 14.31 9.82
N VAL A 18 -8.58 13.66 10.58
CA VAL A 18 -8.46 12.22 10.82
C VAL A 18 -8.73 11.59 9.46
N VAL A 19 -7.65 11.21 8.76
CA VAL A 19 -7.75 10.33 7.60
C VAL A 19 -8.28 9.01 8.13
N SER A 20 -9.59 8.85 8.05
CA SER A 20 -10.26 7.59 8.31
C SER A 20 -9.89 6.66 7.17
N ALA A 21 -8.78 5.93 7.32
CA ALA A 21 -8.55 4.73 6.55
C ALA A 21 -9.72 3.80 6.88
N SER A 22 -10.68 3.65 5.97
CA SER A 22 -11.78 2.71 6.18
C SER A 22 -11.17 1.30 6.20
N GLU A 23 -11.69 0.43 7.05
CA GLU A 23 -11.22 -0.96 7.20
C GLU A 23 -11.23 -1.78 5.89
N GLU A 24 -11.84 -1.26 4.82
CA GLU A 24 -11.93 -1.90 3.50
C GLU A 24 -10.77 -1.55 2.54
N ASP A 25 -9.91 -0.59 2.87
CA ASP A 25 -8.87 -0.10 1.97
C ASP A 25 -7.67 -1.07 1.87
N PHE A 26 -7.48 -1.93 2.87
CA PHE A 26 -6.32 -2.80 2.98
C PHE A 26 -6.69 -4.27 3.07
N GLU A 27 -5.90 -5.11 2.41
CA GLU A 27 -5.94 -6.56 2.57
C GLU A 27 -4.58 -7.07 3.07
N VAL A 28 -4.61 -8.17 3.82
CA VAL A 28 -3.42 -8.81 4.40
C VAL A 28 -3.46 -10.31 4.17
N PHE A 29 -2.33 -10.88 3.75
CA PHE A 29 -2.12 -12.32 3.67
C PHE A 29 -0.67 -12.68 4.05
N SER A 30 -0.37 -13.97 4.20
CA SER A 30 0.98 -14.46 4.50
C SER A 30 1.54 -15.26 3.34
N VAL A 31 2.81 -15.06 3.03
CA VAL A 31 3.64 -15.93 2.17
C VAL A 31 4.76 -16.54 3.00
N LYS A 32 5.42 -17.59 2.53
CA LYS A 32 6.57 -18.19 3.23
C LYS A 32 7.86 -17.85 2.52
N ASP A 33 8.88 -17.43 3.27
CA ASP A 33 10.22 -17.24 2.73
C ASP A 33 10.90 -18.57 2.35
N GLN A 34 12.13 -18.49 1.84
CA GLN A 34 12.90 -19.68 1.40
C GLN A 34 13.18 -20.67 2.54
N ASN A 35 13.13 -20.20 3.79
CA ASN A 35 13.34 -21.00 5.00
C ASN A 35 12.01 -21.40 5.65
N GLY A 36 10.87 -21.10 5.01
CA GLY A 36 9.53 -21.40 5.53
C GLY A 36 8.98 -20.38 6.53
N TRP A 37 9.69 -19.28 6.81
CA TRP A 37 9.21 -18.25 7.73
C TRP A 37 8.08 -17.42 7.11
N PRO A 38 6.99 -17.15 7.85
CA PRO A 38 5.91 -16.34 7.32
C PRO A 38 6.33 -14.88 7.17
N ILE A 39 6.01 -14.30 6.01
CA ILE A 39 6.09 -12.87 5.71
C ILE A 39 4.66 -12.38 5.52
N LEU A 40 4.25 -11.37 6.29
CA LEU A 40 2.96 -10.73 6.06
C LEU A 40 3.08 -9.74 4.91
N VAL A 41 2.16 -9.86 3.96
CA VAL A 41 1.97 -8.94 2.85
C VAL A 41 0.71 -8.15 3.14
N ARG A 42 0.83 -6.83 3.24
CA ARG A 42 -0.31 -5.91 3.30
C ARG A 42 -0.35 -5.11 2.03
N TYR A 43 -1.51 -4.87 1.44
CA TYR A 43 -1.61 -3.99 0.29
C TYR A 43 -2.86 -3.13 0.34
N HIS A 44 -2.82 -1.98 -0.33
CA HIS A 44 -3.94 -1.06 -0.45
C HIS A 44 -4.68 -1.31 -1.77
N ARG A 45 -5.98 -1.60 -1.70
CA ARG A 45 -6.80 -1.99 -2.87
C ARG A 45 -6.97 -0.85 -3.88
N GLY A 46 -7.07 0.39 -3.42
CA GLY A 46 -7.20 1.58 -4.30
C GLY A 46 -5.93 2.09 -4.99
N THR A 47 -4.75 1.85 -4.42
CA THR A 47 -3.47 2.43 -4.91
C THR A 47 -2.47 1.39 -5.35
N GLY A 48 -2.67 0.11 -5.00
CA GLY A 48 -1.74 -0.96 -5.31
C GLY A 48 -0.45 -0.93 -4.49
N ALA A 49 -0.33 0.00 -3.52
CA ALA A 49 0.82 0.07 -2.63
C ALA A 49 0.92 -1.20 -1.77
N VAL A 50 2.13 -1.72 -1.61
CA VAL A 50 2.39 -2.97 -0.88
C VAL A 50 3.40 -2.75 0.23
N TRP A 51 3.16 -3.38 1.38
CA TRP A 51 4.08 -3.44 2.51
C TRP A 51 4.39 -4.90 2.85
N LEU A 52 5.66 -5.16 3.15
CA LEU A 52 6.12 -6.45 3.67
C LEU A 52 6.49 -6.31 5.14
N ALA A 53 5.99 -7.21 5.98
CA ALA A 53 6.38 -7.26 7.38
C ALA A 53 7.74 -7.93 7.54
N PHE A 54 8.69 -7.20 8.13
CA PHE A 54 10.01 -7.71 8.48
C PHE A 54 10.38 -7.27 9.89
N LYS A 55 10.78 -8.22 10.75
CA LYS A 55 11.13 -7.97 12.16
C LYS A 55 10.05 -7.16 12.91
N GLY A 56 8.79 -7.57 12.75
CA GLY A 56 7.64 -6.93 13.44
C GLY A 56 7.23 -5.57 12.88
N ARG A 57 7.77 -5.12 11.74
CA ARG A 57 7.44 -3.81 11.14
C ARG A 57 7.12 -3.94 9.66
N TYR A 58 6.07 -3.25 9.21
CA TYR A 58 5.78 -3.12 7.79
C TYR A 58 6.75 -2.13 7.14
N LYS A 59 7.39 -2.57 6.06
CA LYS A 59 8.19 -1.72 5.18
C LYS A 59 7.48 -1.58 3.84
N LEU A 60 7.28 -0.34 3.39
CA LEU A 60 6.73 -0.06 2.07
C LEU A 60 7.68 -0.60 1.00
N VAL A 61 7.14 -1.36 0.05
CA VAL A 61 7.87 -1.82 -1.13
C VAL A 61 8.07 -0.63 -2.06
N LYS A 62 9.29 -0.47 -2.57
CA LYS A 62 9.61 0.64 -3.47
C LYS A 62 8.88 0.44 -4.80
N GLU A 63 8.19 1.49 -5.24
CA GLU A 63 7.58 1.55 -6.57
C GLU A 63 8.61 2.03 -7.61
N ASN A 64 8.51 1.49 -8.82
CA ASN A 64 9.35 1.90 -9.96
C ASN A 64 8.66 2.94 -10.84
N GLU A 65 7.34 3.03 -10.76
CA GLU A 65 6.48 3.90 -11.53
C GLU A 65 5.31 4.34 -10.66
N ASP A 66 4.72 5.49 -11.01
CA ASP A 66 3.48 5.93 -10.37
C ASP A 66 2.33 5.05 -10.85
N LEU A 67 1.65 4.43 -9.89
CA LEU A 67 0.47 3.63 -10.17
C LEU A 67 -0.76 4.54 -10.27
N PRO A 68 -1.58 4.41 -11.32
CA PRO A 68 -2.85 5.12 -11.37
C PRO A 68 -3.76 4.64 -10.24
N LYS A 69 -4.71 5.47 -9.80
CA LYS A 69 -5.77 5.00 -8.92
C LYS A 69 -6.61 3.96 -9.65
N SER A 70 -6.71 2.75 -9.11
CA SER A 70 -7.48 1.65 -9.69
C SER A 70 -8.00 0.71 -8.59
N GLU A 71 -8.53 -0.45 -8.98
CA GLU A 71 -8.80 -1.55 -8.06
C GLU A 71 -7.72 -2.63 -8.25
N TYR A 72 -6.89 -2.82 -7.23
CA TYR A 72 -5.77 -3.73 -7.26
C TYR A 72 -6.07 -4.99 -6.46
N LYS A 73 -5.50 -6.11 -6.92
CA LYS A 73 -5.37 -7.34 -6.15
C LYS A 73 -3.91 -7.73 -6.07
N VAL A 74 -3.47 -8.21 -4.92
CA VAL A 74 -2.14 -8.79 -4.75
C VAL A 74 -2.29 -10.24 -4.30
N ILE A 75 -1.62 -11.15 -4.99
CA ILE A 75 -1.65 -12.58 -4.72
C ILE A 75 -0.25 -13.15 -4.57
N GLU A 76 -0.13 -14.26 -3.86
CA GLU A 76 1.05 -15.11 -3.93
C GLU A 76 1.05 -15.88 -5.26
N HIS A 77 2.21 -15.95 -5.90
CA HIS A 77 2.51 -16.85 -6.99
C HIS A 77 3.61 -17.81 -6.54
N ASN A 78 3.23 -19.05 -6.28
CA ASN A 78 4.14 -20.08 -5.80
C ASN A 78 4.82 -20.76 -6.98
N LEU A 79 6.14 -20.61 -7.09
CA LEU A 79 6.97 -21.38 -8.01
C LEU A 79 7.67 -22.47 -7.20
N GLN A 80 7.85 -23.65 -7.77
CA GLN A 80 8.32 -24.85 -7.05
C GLN A 80 9.55 -24.60 -6.15
N SER A 81 10.45 -23.68 -6.55
CA SER A 81 11.68 -23.34 -5.83
C SER A 81 11.66 -21.97 -5.12
N HIS A 82 10.66 -21.11 -5.37
CA HIS A 82 10.56 -19.80 -4.73
C HIS A 82 9.16 -19.20 -4.84
N TRP A 83 8.75 -18.35 -3.90
CA TRP A 83 7.53 -17.56 -4.03
C TRP A 83 7.82 -16.23 -4.75
N ARG A 84 6.79 -15.64 -5.36
CA ARG A 84 6.74 -14.22 -5.72
C ARG A 84 5.37 -13.67 -5.33
N ILE A 85 5.26 -12.36 -5.19
CA ILE A 85 3.94 -11.72 -5.17
C ILE A 85 3.66 -11.11 -6.53
N CYS A 86 2.41 -11.21 -6.93
CA CYS A 86 1.87 -10.69 -8.17
C CYS A 86 0.85 -9.61 -7.84
N ARG A 87 1.03 -8.42 -8.42
CA ARG A 87 0.06 -7.32 -8.36
C ARG A 87 -0.69 -7.25 -9.67
N ILE A 88 -2.00 -7.11 -9.59
CA ILE A 88 -2.90 -7.08 -10.75
C ILE A 88 -3.78 -5.85 -10.63
N ASP A 89 -3.80 -5.01 -11.66
CA ASP A 89 -4.83 -4.00 -11.83
C ASP A 89 -6.08 -4.69 -12.40
N LYS A 90 -7.13 -4.81 -11.59
CA LYS A 90 -8.35 -5.54 -11.96
C LYS A 90 -9.13 -4.87 -13.09
N LYS A 91 -8.88 -3.59 -13.38
CA LYS A 91 -9.57 -2.88 -14.48
C LYS A 91 -8.90 -3.10 -15.82
N THR A 92 -7.56 -3.10 -15.84
CA THR A 92 -6.78 -3.16 -17.09
C THR A 92 -6.18 -4.54 -17.36
N GLY A 93 -6.12 -5.42 -16.35
CA GLY A 93 -5.42 -6.70 -16.44
C GLY A 93 -3.90 -6.58 -16.33
N LYS A 94 -3.34 -5.36 -16.30
CA LYS A 94 -1.91 -5.14 -16.15
C LYS A 94 -1.40 -5.82 -14.90
N THR A 95 -0.28 -6.50 -15.06
CA THR A 95 0.27 -7.38 -14.05
C THR A 95 1.73 -7.05 -13.78
N TRP A 96 2.14 -7.12 -12.52
CA TRP A 96 3.52 -6.90 -12.10
C TRP A 96 3.95 -8.01 -11.14
N PHE A 97 5.17 -8.53 -11.32
CA PHE A 97 5.80 -9.42 -10.35
C PHE A 97 6.79 -8.65 -9.47
N TYR A 98 6.78 -8.95 -8.18
CA TYR A 98 7.85 -8.52 -7.28
C TYR A 98 8.95 -9.58 -7.25
N ASN A 99 10.19 -9.18 -7.55
CA ASN A 99 11.34 -10.08 -7.59
C ASN A 99 12.23 -10.01 -6.33
N GLY A 100 11.73 -9.41 -5.23
CA GLY A 100 12.49 -9.21 -4.00
C GLY A 100 13.24 -7.88 -3.92
N SER A 101 13.33 -7.14 -5.04
CA SER A 101 13.93 -5.80 -5.07
C SER A 101 12.97 -4.75 -5.63
N LYS A 102 12.28 -5.08 -6.73
CA LYS A 102 11.53 -4.13 -7.53
C LYS A 102 10.31 -4.80 -8.17
N TRP A 103 9.33 -3.99 -8.58
CA TRP A 103 8.21 -4.43 -9.40
C TRP A 103 8.60 -4.50 -10.87
N GLU A 104 8.25 -5.58 -11.54
CA GLU A 104 8.52 -5.81 -12.95
C GLU A 104 7.21 -6.06 -13.68
N ALA A 105 6.88 -5.20 -14.63
CA ALA A 105 5.66 -5.34 -15.44
C ALA A 105 5.76 -6.56 -16.34
N VAL A 106 4.68 -7.31 -16.45
CA VAL A 106 4.54 -8.41 -17.39
C VAL A 106 4.20 -7.82 -18.75
N ALA A 107 5.02 -8.10 -19.76
CA ALA A 107 4.76 -7.71 -21.13
C ALA A 107 3.73 -8.67 -21.77
N GLU A 108 2.85 -8.12 -22.60
CA GLU A 108 1.98 -8.90 -23.46
C GLU A 108 2.78 -9.36 -24.69
N GLU A 109 2.54 -10.58 -25.15
CA GLU A 109 3.06 -11.05 -26.43
C GLU A 109 2.22 -10.42 -27.56
N THR A 110 2.89 -9.81 -28.54
CA THR A 110 2.26 -9.09 -29.67
C THR A 110 2.33 -9.88 -30.96
#